data_AF-A0A5C2RS27-F1
#
_entry.id   AF-A0A5C2RS27-F1
#
_cell.length_a   1.000
_cell.length_b   1.000
_cell.length_c   1.000
_cell.angle_alpha   90.00
_cell.angle_beta   90.00
_cell.angle_gamma   90.00
#
_symmetry.space_group_name_H-M   'P 1'
#
loop_
_entity.id
_entity.type
_entity.pdbx_description
1 polymer ?
#
loop_
_entity_poly.entity_id
_entity_poly.type
_entity_poly.pdbx_seq_one_letter_code
_entity_poly.pdbx_strand_id
1 'polypeptide(L)'
;ISFSPDGTRLLSSSSNAPAQLWDPHTARPILSLEAHINLIEAASFSPDSRLLALGYYDGTVRLWDVSDGNCLAMFTEHTARVTHLVFSADGDILCSAGNDGGVYVRRLRDIL
;
A
#
# COMPACT_ATOMS: atom_id res chain seq x y z
N ILE A 1 -5.08 8.74 4.49
CA ILE A 1 -6.11 8.75 3.43
C ILE A 1 -5.45 8.96 2.08
N SER A 2 -5.93 8.35 1.00
CA SER A 2 -5.37 8.54 -0.35
C SER A 2 -6.39 8.17 -1.42
N PHE A 3 -6.44 8.90 -2.53
CA PHE A 3 -7.22 8.52 -3.72
C PHE A 3 -6.38 7.68 -4.68
N SER A 4 -7.01 6.73 -5.37
CA SER A 4 -6.40 6.11 -6.53
C SER A 4 -6.27 7.12 -7.69
N PRO A 5 -5.26 6.99 -8.58
CA PRO A 5 -5.05 7.92 -9.69
C PRO A 5 -6.25 8.11 -10.63
N ASP A 6 -6.99 7.02 -10.90
CA ASP A 6 -8.23 7.03 -11.67
C ASP A 6 -9.44 7.62 -10.91
N GLY A 7 -9.28 7.93 -9.63
CA GLY A 7 -10.31 8.53 -8.77
C GLY A 7 -11.42 7.56 -8.35
N THR A 8 -11.36 6.28 -8.72
CA THR A 8 -12.45 5.32 -8.47
C THR A 8 -12.38 4.64 -7.11
N ARG A 9 -11.29 4.85 -6.36
CA ARG A 9 -11.08 4.32 -5.01
C ARG A 9 -10.57 5.40 -4.07
N LEU A 10 -11.05 5.36 -2.84
CA LEU A 10 -10.46 6.06 -1.71
C LEU A 10 -9.95 5.02 -0.72
N LEU A 11 -8.74 5.21 -0.22
CA LEU A 11 -8.16 4.46 0.89
C LEU A 11 -8.27 5.27 2.17
N SER A 12 -8.79 4.64 3.22
CA SER A 12 -8.58 5.07 4.61
C SER A 12 -7.76 4.02 5.35
N SER A 13 -6.82 4.47 6.17
CA SER A 13 -6.06 3.62 7.08
C SER A 13 -6.11 4.22 8.49
N SER A 14 -6.01 3.36 9.51
CA SER A 14 -6.07 3.71 10.93
C SER A 14 -5.08 2.85 11.71
N SER A 15 -4.72 3.29 12.91
CA SER A 15 -3.93 2.49 13.86
C SER A 15 -4.71 1.30 14.43
N ASN A 16 -6.05 1.39 14.46
CA ASN A 16 -6.91 0.50 15.23
C ASN A 16 -7.90 -0.28 14.35
N ALA A 17 -7.79 -0.15 13.03
CA ALA A 17 -8.69 -0.81 12.09
C ALA A 17 -7.92 -1.18 10.81
N PRO A 18 -8.33 -2.25 10.11
CA PRO A 18 -7.81 -2.56 8.78
C PRO A 18 -7.89 -1.36 7.84
N ALA A 19 -7.03 -1.33 6.83
CA ALA A 19 -7.19 -0.41 5.73
C ALA A 19 -8.51 -0.72 5.00
N GLN A 20 -9.26 0.32 4.64
CA GLN A 20 -10.54 0.19 3.97
C GLN A 20 -10.51 0.96 2.66
N LEU A 21 -10.91 0.28 1.59
CA LEU A 21 -11.19 0.88 0.29
C LEU A 21 -12.67 1.24 0.20
N TRP A 22 -12.93 2.40 -0.39
CA TRP A 22 -14.25 2.98 -0.55
C TRP A 22 -14.48 3.38 -2.00
N ASP A 23 -15.73 3.35 -2.41
CA ASP A 23 -16.20 4.08 -3.58
C ASP A 23 -16.44 5.54 -3.14
N PRO A 24 -15.63 6.50 -3.61
CA PRO A 24 -15.76 7.89 -3.18
C PRO A 24 -17.03 8.59 -3.70
N HIS A 25 -17.66 8.07 -4.76
CA HIS A 25 -18.88 8.65 -5.33
C HIS A 25 -20.13 8.21 -4.60
N THR A 26 -20.14 6.97 -4.07
CA THR A 26 -21.27 6.43 -3.31
C THR A 26 -21.05 6.45 -1.80
N ALA A 27 -19.84 6.77 -1.34
CA ALA A 27 -19.40 6.70 0.05
C ALA A 27 -19.60 5.30 0.68
N ARG A 28 -19.56 4.24 -0.13
CA ARG A 28 -19.75 2.87 0.31
C ARG A 28 -18.40 2.15 0.48
N PRO A 29 -18.25 1.33 1.54
CA PRO A 29 -17.08 0.46 1.66
C PRO A 29 -17.11 -0.61 0.56
N ILE A 30 -15.96 -0.84 -0.07
CA ILE A 30 -15.77 -1.86 -1.10
C ILE A 30 -15.07 -3.08 -0.48
N LEU A 31 -13.94 -2.86 0.18
CA LEU A 31 -13.03 -3.93 0.56
C LEU A 31 -12.20 -3.54 1.79
N SER A 32 -12.15 -4.44 2.77
CA SER A 32 -11.27 -4.35 3.94
C SER A 32 -10.01 -5.14 3.66
N LEU A 33 -8.85 -4.49 3.76
CA LEU A 33 -7.53 -5.08 3.56
C LEU A 33 -7.04 -5.62 4.90
N GLU A 34 -7.45 -6.85 5.23
CA GLU A 34 -7.07 -7.52 6.46
C GLU A 34 -5.60 -7.95 6.42
N ALA A 35 -4.71 -7.02 6.79
CA ALA A 35 -3.46 -7.38 7.44
C ALA A 35 -3.72 -7.50 8.95
N HIS A 36 -2.90 -8.28 9.66
CA HIS A 36 -2.79 -8.16 11.12
C HIS A 36 -2.81 -6.68 11.53
N ILE A 37 -3.49 -6.36 12.63
CA ILE A 37 -3.69 -4.99 13.13
C ILE A 37 -2.33 -4.37 13.47
N ASN A 38 -1.65 -3.87 12.45
CA ASN A 38 -0.38 -3.15 12.52
C ASN A 38 -0.61 -1.79 11.87
N LEU A 39 -0.15 -0.76 12.56
CA LEU A 39 -0.21 0.64 12.16
C LEU A 39 0.30 0.82 10.72
N ILE A 40 -0.58 1.25 9.82
CA ILE A 40 -0.21 1.64 8.46
C ILE A 40 0.25 3.10 8.50
N GLU A 41 1.51 3.34 8.16
CA GLU A 41 2.17 4.65 8.21
C GLU A 41 2.31 5.27 6.81
N ALA A 42 2.41 4.44 5.77
CA ALA A 42 2.54 4.87 4.39
C ALA A 42 1.61 4.09 3.47
N ALA A 43 1.12 4.75 2.42
CA ALA A 43 0.31 4.13 1.39
C ALA A 43 0.59 4.77 0.02
N SER A 44 0.60 3.97 -1.03
CA SER A 44 0.79 4.44 -2.40
C SER A 44 0.03 3.56 -3.38
N PHE A 45 -0.75 4.15 -4.29
CA PHE A 45 -1.37 3.44 -5.40
C PHE A 45 -0.40 3.38 -6.58
N SER A 46 -0.45 2.29 -7.36
CA SER A 46 0.21 2.27 -8.66
C SER A 46 -0.46 3.27 -9.63
N PRO A 47 0.28 3.79 -10.63
CA PRO A 47 -0.25 4.75 -11.60
C PRO A 47 -1.49 4.27 -12.37
N ASP A 48 -1.62 2.96 -12.58
CA ASP A 48 -2.75 2.32 -13.24
C ASP A 48 -3.92 1.97 -12.29
N SER A 49 -3.83 2.37 -11.02
CA SER A 49 -4.80 2.10 -9.94
C SER A 49 -5.02 0.62 -9.59
N ARG A 50 -4.24 -0.32 -10.13
CA ARG A 50 -4.47 -1.76 -9.93
C ARG A 50 -3.84 -2.31 -8.65
N LEU A 51 -2.74 -1.70 -8.22
CA LEU A 51 -1.99 -2.12 -7.06
C LEU A 51 -2.03 -1.07 -5.97
N LEU A 52 -1.95 -1.53 -4.72
CA LEU A 52 -1.79 -0.70 -3.55
C LEU A 52 -0.64 -1.22 -2.69
N ALA A 53 0.36 -0.39 -2.46
CA ALA A 53 1.42 -0.66 -1.50
C ALA A 53 1.09 -0.01 -0.16
N LEU A 54 1.20 -0.79 0.92
CA LEU A 54 1.02 -0.34 2.30
C LEU A 54 2.30 -0.59 3.09
N GLY A 55 2.77 0.44 3.79
CA GLY A 55 3.95 0.43 4.63
C GLY A 55 3.55 0.49 6.09
N TYR A 56 4.08 -0.45 6.88
CA TYR A 56 3.63 -0.70 8.24
C TYR A 56 4.69 -0.28 9.28
N TYR A 57 4.23 -0.08 10.51
CA TYR A 57 5.07 0.28 11.65
C TYR A 57 6.10 -0.80 12.01
N ASP A 58 5.79 -2.07 11.73
CA ASP A 58 6.69 -3.21 11.96
C ASP A 58 7.82 -3.34 10.91
N GLY A 59 7.90 -2.41 9.95
CA GLY A 59 8.89 -2.45 8.86
C GLY A 59 8.44 -3.27 7.64
N THR A 60 7.26 -3.86 7.68
CA THR A 60 6.72 -4.60 6.54
C THR A 60 6.21 -3.66 5.46
N VAL A 61 6.41 -4.02 4.20
CA VAL A 61 5.67 -3.49 3.06
C VAL A 61 4.82 -4.60 2.47
N ARG A 62 3.52 -4.36 2.25
CA ARG A 62 2.62 -5.32 1.58
C ARG A 62 2.06 -4.71 0.31
N LEU A 63 2.01 -5.52 -0.74
CA LEU A 63 1.43 -5.16 -2.02
C LEU A 63 0.10 -5.89 -2.18
N TRP A 64 -0.94 -5.16 -2.55
CA TRP A 64 -2.31 -5.64 -2.65
C TRP A 64 -2.85 -5.43 -4.06
N ASP A 65 -3.64 -6.38 -4.55
CA ASP A 65 -4.53 -6.17 -5.69
C ASP A 65 -5.77 -5.40 -5.22
N VAL A 66 -6.08 -4.31 -5.91
CA VAL A 66 -7.19 -3.40 -5.55
C VAL A 66 -8.56 -3.98 -5.93
N SER A 67 -8.62 -4.92 -6.87
CA SER A 67 -9.86 -5.47 -7.40
C SER A 67 -10.47 -6.54 -6.49
N ASP A 68 -9.63 -7.39 -5.88
CA ASP A 68 -10.08 -8.51 -5.04
C ASP A 68 -9.55 -8.45 -3.60
N GLY A 69 -8.56 -7.60 -3.32
CA GLY A 69 -7.98 -7.45 -1.99
C GLY A 69 -7.00 -8.54 -1.61
N ASN A 70 -6.47 -9.28 -2.58
CA ASN A 70 -5.44 -10.26 -2.31
C ASN A 70 -4.10 -9.59 -2.03
N CYS A 71 -3.43 -10.03 -0.96
CA CYS A 71 -2.05 -9.66 -0.69
C CYS A 71 -1.13 -10.44 -1.64
N LEU A 72 -0.56 -9.74 -2.62
CA LEU A 72 0.27 -10.32 -3.67
C LEU A 72 1.71 -10.56 -3.20
N ALA A 73 2.23 -9.67 -2.35
CA ALA A 73 3.60 -9.77 -1.86
C ALA A 73 3.77 -9.13 -0.48
N MET A 74 4.76 -9.63 0.26
CA MET A 74 5.19 -9.08 1.55
C MET A 74 6.71 -8.95 1.58
N PHE A 75 7.19 -7.77 1.96
CA PHE A 75 8.60 -7.42 2.01
C PHE A 75 8.99 -7.04 3.44
N THR A 76 10.02 -7.66 3.99
CA THR A 76 10.47 -7.50 5.38
C THR A 76 11.91 -6.98 5.45
N GLU A 77 12.22 -5.98 4.62
CA GLU A 77 13.58 -5.42 4.53
C GLU A 77 13.84 -4.33 5.56
N HIS A 78 12.83 -3.55 5.93
CA HIS A 78 13.02 -2.51 6.92
C HIS A 78 13.06 -3.11 8.32
N THR A 79 13.99 -2.61 9.13
CA THR A 79 14.12 -2.99 10.55
C THR A 79 13.39 -2.03 11.50
N ALA A 80 12.75 -0.99 10.93
CA ALA A 80 11.91 -0.03 11.63
C ALA A 80 10.75 0.41 10.72
N ARG A 81 9.82 1.23 11.25
CA ARG A 81 8.62 1.67 10.52
C ARG A 81 8.93 2.21 9.11
N VAL A 82 8.09 1.82 8.15
CA VAL A 82 8.12 2.34 6.78
C VAL A 82 7.39 3.67 6.75
N THR A 83 8.06 4.74 6.36
CA THR A 83 7.52 6.11 6.40
C THR A 83 7.11 6.63 5.04
N HIS A 84 7.66 6.09 3.95
CA HIS A 84 7.34 6.52 2.60
C HIS A 84 7.24 5.34 1.64
N LEU A 85 6.31 5.44 0.69
CA LEU A 85 6.14 4.53 -0.43
C LEU A 85 5.85 5.33 -1.69
N VAL A 86 6.48 4.95 -2.80
CA VAL A 86 6.22 5.56 -4.11
C VAL A 86 6.39 4.54 -5.23
N PHE A 87 5.43 4.52 -6.14
CA PHE A 87 5.58 3.82 -7.42
C PHE A 87 6.28 4.73 -8.43
N SER A 88 7.10 4.16 -9.31
CA SER A 88 7.54 4.83 -10.52
C SER A 88 6.35 5.15 -11.43
N ALA A 89 6.52 6.13 -12.33
CA ALA A 89 5.44 6.59 -13.19
C ALA A 89 4.90 5.51 -14.16
N ASP A 90 5.72 4.51 -14.48
CA ASP A 90 5.34 3.34 -15.27
C ASP A 90 4.76 2.19 -14.42
N GLY A 91 4.80 2.29 -13.08
CA GLY A 91 4.32 1.27 -12.14
C GLY A 91 5.26 0.07 -11.96
N ASP A 92 6.38 0.01 -12.68
CA ASP A 92 7.30 -1.13 -12.66
C ASP A 92 8.15 -1.24 -11.39
N ILE A 93 8.33 -0.11 -10.69
CA ILE A 93 9.20 0.01 -9.53
C ILE A 93 8.41 0.52 -8.34
N LEU A 94 8.61 -0.13 -7.19
CA LEU A 94 8.18 0.36 -5.88
C LEU A 94 9.43 0.74 -5.06
N CYS A 95 9.48 1.97 -4.57
CA CYS A 95 10.49 2.42 -3.61
C CYS A 95 9.86 2.55 -2.22
N SER A 96 10.57 2.09 -1.19
CA SER A 96 10.20 2.27 0.21
C SER A 96 11.34 2.93 0.98
N ALA A 97 10.98 3.80 1.93
CA ALA A 97 11.93 4.39 2.87
C ALA A 97 11.41 4.23 4.30
N GLY A 98 12.32 4.03 5.25
CA GLY A 98 11.98 3.73 6.64
C GLY A 98 12.83 4.50 7.65
N ASN A 99 12.40 4.41 8.90
CA ASN A 99 13.09 5.02 10.05
C ASN A 99 14.43 4.35 10.39
N ASP A 100 14.75 3.23 9.75
CA ASP A 100 16.05 2.58 9.82
C ASP A 100 17.11 3.26 8.94
N GLY A 101 16.73 4.33 8.23
CA GLY A 101 17.57 5.05 7.29
C GLY A 101 17.73 4.33 5.94
N GLY A 102 17.05 3.18 5.77
CA GLY A 102 17.09 2.40 4.54
C GLY A 102 16.17 2.96 3.47
N VAL A 103 16.61 2.85 2.21
CA VAL A 103 15.77 2.99 1.03
C VAL A 103 15.91 1.71 0.20
N TYR A 104 14.79 1.05 -0.07
CA TYR A 104 14.74 -0.16 -0.88
C TYR A 104 13.99 0.13 -2.17
N VAL A 105 14.51 -0.42 -3.27
CA VAL A 105 13.97 -0.27 -4.62
C VAL A 105 13.65 -1.65 -5.15
N ARG A 106 12.39 -1.88 -5.51
CA ARG A 106 11.89 -3.18 -5.95
C ARG A 106 11.29 -3.08 -7.33
N ARG A 107 11.66 -4.02 -8.20
CA ARG A 107 11.05 -4.20 -9.51
C ARG A 107 9.90 -5.21 -9.39
N LEU A 108 8.69 -4.82 -9.78
CA LEU A 108 7.48 -5.60 -9.50
C LEU A 108 7.22 -6.73 -10.50
N ARG A 109 7.68 -6.59 -11.74
CA ARG A 109 7.61 -7.66 -12.77
C ARG A 109 8.36 -8.95 -12.41
N ASP A 110 9.21 -8.93 -11.39
CA ASP A 110 9.93 -10.11 -10.92
C ASP A 110 9.16 -10.85 -9.80
N ILE A 111 8.02 -10.29 -9.36
CA ILE A 111 7.22 -10.71 -8.20
C ILE A 111 5.78 -11.07 -8.62
N LEU A 112 5.25 -10.37 -9.63
CA LEU A 112 3.89 -10.50 -10.16
C LEU A 112 3.83 -11.34 -11.44
#